data_AF-A0A7K2XIA6-F1
#
_entry.id   AF-A0A7K2XIA6-F1
#
_cell.length_a   1.000
_cell.length_b   1.000
_cell.length_c   1.000
_cell.angle_alpha   90.00
_cell.angle_beta   90.00
_cell.angle_gamma   90.00
#
_symmetry.space_group_name_H-M   'P 1'
#
loop_
_entity.id
_entity.type
_entity.pdbx_description
1 polymer ?
#
loop_
_entity_poly.entity_id
_entity_poly.type
_entity_poly.pdbx_seq_one_letter_code
_entity_poly.pdbx_strand_id
1 'polypeptide(L)'
;ALGGHSLLATRLVARVRAAGRACSVRDVFEARTVAALAARLAERTASERPALAPAVRPERLPLSYAQRRLWFQYDMDGASSTYTVPLALRLRERPDADALRAAFGDLVARHEVLRTVFAEADGEPYQRIL
;
A
#
# COMPACT_ATOMS: atom_id res chain seq x y z
N ALA A 1 -13.95 19.53 -18.80
CA ALA A 1 -13.04 18.80 -17.89
C ALA A 1 -12.93 17.35 -18.35
N LEU A 2 -11.76 16.71 -18.25
CA LEU A 2 -11.46 15.38 -18.84
C LEU A 2 -11.78 14.16 -17.93
N GLY A 3 -12.53 14.33 -16.84
CA GLY A 3 -12.87 13.23 -15.92
C GLY A 3 -11.79 12.83 -14.91
N GLY A 4 -10.82 13.71 -14.60
CA GLY A 4 -9.76 13.43 -13.64
C GLY A 4 -10.25 13.31 -12.19
N HIS A 5 -9.72 12.32 -11.45
CA HIS A 5 -9.95 12.10 -10.01
C HIS A 5 -8.62 11.76 -9.29
N SER A 6 -8.63 11.66 -7.96
CA SER A 6 -7.41 11.55 -7.14
C SER A 6 -6.46 10.41 -7.56
N LEU A 7 -7.00 9.25 -7.95
CA LEU A 7 -6.19 8.14 -8.44
C LEU A 7 -5.48 8.47 -9.77
N LEU A 8 -6.15 9.14 -10.70
CA LEU A 8 -5.55 9.59 -11.95
C LEU A 8 -4.49 10.67 -11.70
N ALA A 9 -4.75 11.60 -10.77
CA ALA A 9 -3.78 12.61 -10.36
C ALA A 9 -2.50 11.96 -9.78
N THR A 10 -2.65 10.99 -8.86
CA THR A 10 -1.51 10.24 -8.31
C THR A 10 -0.75 9.47 -9.39
N ARG A 11 -1.44 8.84 -10.34
CA ARG A 11 -0.81 8.14 -11.49
C ARG A 11 -0.06 9.11 -12.41
N LEU A 12 -0.62 10.29 -12.68
CA LEU A 12 0.05 11.33 -13.46
C LEU A 12 1.35 11.78 -12.79
N VAL A 13 1.29 12.11 -11.49
CA VAL A 13 2.45 12.49 -10.69
C VAL A 13 3.54 11.42 -10.74
N ALA A 14 3.18 10.15 -10.57
CA ALA A 14 4.13 9.04 -10.64
C ALA A 14 4.84 8.95 -12.00
N ARG A 15 4.10 9.10 -13.10
CA ARG A 15 4.67 9.07 -14.46
C ARG A 15 5.58 10.26 -14.74
N VAL A 16 5.20 11.46 -14.31
CA VAL A 16 6.03 12.67 -14.47
C VAL A 16 7.35 12.54 -13.70
N ARG A 17 7.30 11.96 -12.48
CA ARG A 17 8.51 11.65 -11.71
C ARG A 17 9.39 10.60 -12.39
N ALA A 18 8.79 9.55 -12.94
CA ALA A 18 9.52 8.54 -13.71
C ALA A 18 10.19 9.12 -14.97
N ALA A 19 9.64 10.20 -15.53
CA ALA A 19 10.25 10.98 -16.61
C ALA A 19 11.30 12.01 -16.11
N GLY A 20 11.74 11.92 -14.86
CA GLY A 20 12.82 12.74 -14.30
C GLY A 20 12.39 14.11 -13.74
N ARG A 21 11.08 14.38 -13.60
CA ARG A 21 10.58 15.70 -13.20
C ARG A 21 9.92 15.68 -11.83
N ALA A 22 10.31 16.60 -10.95
CA ALA A 22 9.72 16.69 -9.62
C ALA A 22 8.30 17.27 -9.70
N CYS A 23 7.29 16.42 -9.54
CA CYS A 23 5.88 16.80 -9.54
C CYS A 23 5.22 16.37 -8.23
N SER A 24 4.34 17.19 -7.68
CA SER A 24 3.47 16.86 -6.53
C SER A 24 2.01 16.80 -6.96
N VAL A 25 1.16 16.15 -6.15
CA VAL A 25 -0.29 16.14 -6.36
C VAL A 25 -0.85 17.57 -6.34
N ARG A 26 -0.30 18.43 -5.46
CA ARG A 26 -0.63 19.85 -5.41
C ARG A 26 -0.41 20.56 -6.75
N ASP A 27 0.72 20.29 -7.41
CA ASP A 27 1.03 20.92 -8.71
C ASP A 27 -0.05 20.60 -9.75
N VAL A 28 -0.60 19.37 -9.75
CA VAL A 28 -1.68 18.96 -10.68
C VAL A 28 -3.00 19.70 -10.39
N PHE A 29 -3.29 19.97 -9.12
CA PHE A 29 -4.52 20.70 -8.74
C PHE A 29 -4.41 22.21 -8.93
N GLU A 30 -3.21 22.79 -8.74
CA GLU A 30 -2.97 24.22 -8.94
C GLU A 30 -2.77 24.56 -10.43
N ALA A 31 -2.06 23.72 -11.18
CA ALA A 31 -1.82 23.89 -12.62
C ALA A 31 -2.71 22.96 -13.45
N ARG A 32 -3.98 23.34 -13.60
CA ARG A 32 -5.06 22.50 -14.17
C ARG A 32 -5.02 22.32 -15.70
N THR A 33 -3.94 22.71 -16.35
CA THR A 33 -3.71 22.50 -17.79
C THR A 33 -2.32 21.93 -18.04
N VAL A 34 -2.14 21.21 -19.15
CA VAL A 34 -0.84 20.65 -19.53
C VAL A 34 0.21 21.74 -19.67
N ALA A 35 -0.13 22.87 -20.30
CA ALA A 35 0.78 24.00 -20.49
C ALA A 35 1.22 24.62 -19.16
N ALA A 36 0.27 24.88 -18.24
CA ALA A 36 0.58 25.44 -16.93
C ALA A 36 1.43 24.47 -16.09
N LEU A 37 1.12 23.18 -16.13
CA LEU A 37 1.88 22.15 -15.41
C LEU A 37 3.30 22.04 -15.98
N ALA A 38 3.45 22.00 -17.31
CA ALA A 38 4.76 21.94 -17.95
C ALA A 38 5.65 23.14 -17.59
N ALA A 39 5.10 24.36 -17.64
CA ALA A 39 5.80 25.57 -17.25
C ALA A 39 6.25 25.53 -15.78
N ARG A 40 5.36 25.10 -14.88
CA ARG A 40 5.65 24.99 -13.44
C ARG A 40 6.77 23.98 -13.12
N LEU A 41 6.87 22.93 -13.92
CA LEU A 41 7.85 21.86 -13.72
C LEU A 41 9.14 22.09 -14.50
N ALA A 42 9.26 23.16 -15.30
CA ALA A 42 10.33 23.41 -16.28
C ALA A 42 11.76 23.27 -15.72
N GLU A 43 11.98 23.65 -14.47
CA GLU A 43 13.30 23.66 -13.84
C GLU A 43 13.40 22.67 -12.67
N ARG A 44 12.38 21.81 -12.49
CA ARG A 44 12.28 20.87 -11.37
C ARG A 44 12.73 19.48 -11.77
N THR A 45 13.92 19.08 -11.34
CA THR A 45 14.39 17.70 -11.48
C THR A 45 13.85 16.85 -10.32
N ALA A 46 13.42 15.63 -10.62
CA ALA A 46 13.02 14.69 -9.57
C ALA A 46 14.23 14.44 -8.64
N SER A 47 14.02 14.56 -7.34
CA SER A 47 15.02 14.11 -6.36
C SER A 47 15.25 12.62 -6.52
N GLU A 48 16.50 12.17 -6.37
CA GLU A 48 16.83 10.75 -6.32
C GLU A 48 16.15 10.12 -5.10
N ARG A 49 15.03 9.45 -5.35
CA ARG A 49 14.41 8.55 -4.39
C ARG A 49 14.89 7.15 -4.74
N PRO A 50 15.42 6.39 -3.78
CA PRO A 50 15.81 5.01 -4.04
C PRO A 50 14.62 4.27 -4.65
N ALA A 51 14.84 3.57 -5.75
CA ALA A 51 13.83 2.68 -6.29
C ALA A 51 13.51 1.61 -5.24
N LEU A 52 12.24 1.21 -5.15
CA LEU A 52 11.87 0.06 -4.36
C LEU A 52 12.49 -1.18 -5.00
N ALA A 53 13.43 -1.79 -4.29
CA ALA A 53 14.12 -2.99 -4.70
C ALA A 53 14.00 -4.05 -3.59
N PRO A 54 14.13 -5.35 -3.92
CA PRO A 54 14.28 -6.38 -2.91
C PRO A 54 15.43 -6.02 -1.95
N ALA A 55 15.15 -6.00 -0.66
CA ALA A 55 16.14 -5.74 0.38
C ALA A 55 16.51 -7.03 1.11
N VAL A 56 17.75 -7.10 1.60
CA VAL A 56 18.15 -8.15 2.54
C VAL A 56 17.29 -8.03 3.79
N ARG A 57 16.60 -9.11 4.15
CA ARG A 57 15.70 -9.11 5.30
C ARG A 57 16.52 -9.31 6.58
N PRO A 58 16.35 -8.45 7.59
CA PRO A 58 16.89 -8.74 8.91
C PRO A 58 16.18 -9.96 9.51
N GLU A 59 16.81 -10.58 10.51
CA GLU A 59 16.22 -11.69 11.25
C GLU A 59 14.83 -11.33 11.84
N ARG A 60 14.71 -10.11 12.39
CA ARG A 60 13.45 -9.54 12.89
C ARG A 60 13.01 -8.40 11.98
N LEU A 61 12.01 -8.64 11.13
CA LEU A 61 11.47 -7.63 10.22
C LEU A 61 10.66 -6.58 11.01
N PRO A 62 11.00 -5.28 10.94
CA PRO A 62 10.28 -4.26 11.69
C PRO A 62 8.85 -4.09 11.15
N LEU A 63 7.93 -3.68 12.03
CA LEU A 63 6.61 -3.22 11.63
C LEU A 63 6.72 -1.86 10.92
N SER A 64 5.85 -1.63 9.94
CA SER A 64 5.57 -0.27 9.47
C SER A 64 4.94 0.57 10.58
N TYR A 65 5.02 1.90 10.47
CA TYR A 65 4.38 2.80 11.45
C TYR A 65 2.87 2.53 11.62
N ALA A 66 2.17 2.19 10.54
CA ALA A 66 0.74 1.86 10.60
C ALA A 66 0.50 0.55 11.34
N GLN A 67 1.30 -0.49 11.09
CA GLN A 67 1.22 -1.75 11.83
C GLN A 67 1.57 -1.54 13.31
N ARG A 68 2.61 -0.78 13.65
CA ARG A 68 3.01 -0.51 15.04
C ARG A 68 1.89 0.19 15.82
N ARG A 69 1.17 1.12 15.17
CA ARG A 69 -0.01 1.78 15.77
C ARG A 69 -1.12 0.78 16.08
N LEU A 70 -1.43 -0.13 15.16
CA LEU A 70 -2.45 -1.17 15.37
C LEU A 70 -2.01 -2.18 16.44
N TRP A 71 -0.73 -2.55 16.48
CA TRP A 71 -0.17 -3.39 17.53
C TRP A 71 -0.32 -2.76 18.91
N PHE A 72 0.04 -1.49 19.05
CA PHE A 72 -0.14 -0.75 20.31
C PHE A 72 -1.60 -0.71 20.77
N GLN A 73 -2.55 -0.54 19.84
CA GLN A 73 -3.98 -0.58 20.19
C GLN A 73 -4.42 -1.97 20.63
N TYR A 74 -3.95 -3.03 19.95
CA TYR A 74 -4.22 -4.41 20.36
C TYR A 74 -3.63 -4.73 21.74
N ASP A 75 -2.42 -4.24 22.04
CA ASP A 75 -1.77 -4.43 23.34
C ASP A 75 -2.55 -3.76 24.48
N MET A 76 -3.10 -2.56 24.23
CA MET A 76 -3.90 -1.80 25.19
C MET A 76 -5.32 -2.36 25.40
N ASP A 77 -6.05 -2.62 24.31
CA ASP A 77 -7.48 -2.93 24.33
C ASP A 77 -7.78 -4.45 24.25
N GLY A 78 -6.76 -5.26 23.96
CA GLY A 78 -6.90 -6.67 23.69
C GLY A 78 -7.59 -6.98 22.36
N ALA A 79 -8.13 -8.19 22.26
CA ALA A 79 -8.83 -8.64 21.06
C ALA A 79 -10.15 -7.86 20.84
N SER A 80 -10.24 -7.15 19.72
CA SER A 80 -11.42 -6.37 19.33
C SER A 80 -11.72 -6.50 17.83
N SER A 81 -12.99 -6.29 17.47
CA SER A 81 -13.44 -6.28 16.08
C SER A 81 -13.26 -4.91 15.39
N THR A 82 -12.79 -3.87 16.07
CA THR A 82 -12.63 -2.50 15.54
C THR A 82 -11.89 -2.45 14.20
N TYR A 83 -10.90 -3.32 13.99
CA TYR A 83 -10.09 -3.39 12.78
C TYR A 83 -10.40 -4.60 11.90
N THR A 84 -11.52 -5.30 12.14
CA THR A 84 -12.02 -6.34 11.25
C THR A 84 -12.69 -5.69 10.04
N VAL A 85 -12.32 -6.11 8.83
CA VAL A 85 -12.90 -5.61 7.58
C VAL A 85 -13.73 -6.72 6.92
N PRO A 86 -15.00 -6.89 7.31
CA PRO A 86 -15.85 -7.93 6.73
C PRO A 86 -16.23 -7.57 5.29
N LEU A 87 -16.22 -8.57 4.41
CA LEU A 87 -16.74 -8.46 3.05
C LEU A 87 -17.74 -9.60 2.81
N ALA A 88 -18.96 -9.26 2.40
CA ALA A 88 -19.96 -10.21 1.97
C ALA A 88 -20.23 -10.03 0.47
N LEU A 89 -20.20 -11.12 -0.29
CA LEU A 89 -20.42 -11.13 -1.73
C LEU A 89 -21.60 -12.05 -2.05
N ARG A 90 -22.55 -11.56 -2.86
CA ARG A 90 -23.61 -12.39 -3.41
C ARG A 90 -23.20 -12.90 -4.79
N LEU A 91 -23.01 -14.20 -4.91
CA LEU A 91 -22.77 -14.87 -6.19
C LEU A 91 -24.11 -15.31 -6.79
N ARG A 92 -24.22 -15.24 -8.12
CA ARG A 92 -25.47 -15.61 -8.83
C ARG A 92 -25.74 -17.11 -8.75
N GLU A 93 -24.67 -17.88 -8.82
CA GLU A 93 -24.69 -19.34 -8.76
C GLU A 93 -23.89 -19.80 -7.54
N ARG A 94 -24.16 -21.03 -7.10
CA ARG A 94 -23.41 -21.64 -6.00
C ARG A 94 -21.98 -21.91 -6.49
N PRO A 95 -20.95 -21.34 -5.85
CA PRO A 95 -19.58 -21.60 -6.28
C PRO A 95 -19.18 -23.03 -5.95
N ASP A 96 -18.27 -23.57 -6.75
CA ASP A 96 -17.51 -24.76 -6.39
C ASP A 96 -16.65 -24.43 -5.15
N ALA A 97 -16.95 -25.10 -4.04
CA ALA A 97 -16.30 -24.85 -2.76
C ALA A 97 -14.82 -25.28 -2.76
N ASP A 98 -14.47 -26.31 -3.53
CA ASP A 98 -13.10 -26.81 -3.60
C ASP A 98 -12.25 -25.88 -4.47
N ALA A 99 -12.80 -25.39 -5.58
CA ALA A 99 -12.16 -24.36 -6.39
C ALA A 99 -11.93 -23.05 -5.60
N LEU A 100 -12.91 -22.61 -4.81
CA LEU A 100 -12.74 -21.44 -3.95
C LEU A 100 -11.66 -21.65 -2.89
N ARG A 101 -11.63 -22.82 -2.24
CA ARG A 101 -10.61 -23.15 -1.23
C ARG A 101 -9.22 -23.14 -1.84
N ALA A 102 -9.06 -23.72 -3.04
CA ALA A 102 -7.79 -23.69 -3.77
C ALA A 102 -7.37 -22.24 -4.10
N ALA A 103 -8.29 -21.41 -4.61
CA ALA A 103 -8.00 -20.02 -4.92
C ALA A 103 -7.59 -19.20 -3.69
N PHE A 104 -8.22 -19.41 -2.52
CA PHE A 104 -7.78 -18.78 -1.27
C PHE A 104 -6.40 -19.30 -0.83
N GLY A 105 -6.12 -20.59 -1.01
CA GLY A 105 -4.79 -21.17 -0.82
C GLY A 105 -3.73 -20.47 -1.66
N ASP A 106 -4.00 -20.24 -2.94
CA ASP A 106 -3.11 -19.53 -3.86
C ASP A 106 -2.85 -18.09 -3.41
N LEU A 107 -3.89 -17.39 -2.92
CA LEU A 107 -3.73 -16.04 -2.36
C LEU A 107 -2.84 -16.04 -1.12
N VAL A 108 -3.05 -16.97 -0.19
CA VAL A 108 -2.23 -17.09 1.04
C VAL A 108 -0.79 -17.43 0.70
N ALA A 109 -0.55 -18.34 -0.24
CA ALA A 109 0.79 -18.68 -0.71
C ALA A 109 1.48 -17.47 -1.36
N ARG A 110 0.78 -16.77 -2.25
CA ARG A 110 1.28 -15.62 -3.02
C ARG A 110 1.58 -14.40 -2.15
N HIS A 111 0.76 -14.11 -1.14
CA HIS A 111 0.83 -12.86 -0.39
C HIS A 111 1.37 -13.07 1.03
N GLU A 112 2.61 -12.65 1.28
CA GLU A 112 3.28 -12.80 2.58
C GLU A 112 2.47 -12.22 3.74
N VAL A 113 1.77 -11.10 3.54
CA VAL A 113 0.95 -10.45 4.58
C VAL A 113 -0.13 -11.38 5.13
N LEU A 114 -0.62 -12.34 4.34
CA LEU A 114 -1.62 -13.33 4.78
C LEU A 114 -1.00 -14.48 5.59
N ARG A 115 0.34 -14.56 5.63
CA ARG A 115 1.13 -15.49 6.43
C ARG A 115 2.00 -14.77 7.47
N THR A 116 1.79 -13.47 7.66
CA THR A 116 2.51 -12.70 8.66
C THR A 116 1.79 -12.80 10.00
N VAL A 117 2.52 -13.24 11.02
CA VAL A 117 2.13 -13.08 12.42
C VAL A 117 3.01 -12.00 13.05
N PHE A 118 2.47 -11.28 14.04
CA PHE A 118 3.23 -10.31 14.82
C PHE A 118 3.68 -10.98 16.12
N ALA A 119 4.95 -10.81 16.45
CA ALA A 119 5.54 -11.32 17.68
C ALA A 119 6.35 -10.21 18.34
N GLU A 120 6.66 -10.38 19.62
CA GLU A 120 7.46 -9.43 20.39
C GLU A 120 8.71 -10.12 20.91
N ALA A 121 9.82 -9.38 20.90
CA ALA A 121 11.04 -9.80 21.57
C ALA A 121 11.75 -8.56 22.09
N ASP A 122 12.20 -8.62 23.35
CA ASP A 122 12.89 -7.51 24.03
C ASP A 122 12.08 -6.20 24.05
N GLY A 123 10.74 -6.30 24.09
CA GLY A 123 9.83 -5.16 24.09
C GLY A 123 9.59 -4.52 22.72
N GLU A 124 10.17 -5.06 21.63
CA GLU A 124 9.96 -4.55 20.27
C GLU A 124 9.14 -5.54 19.43
N PRO A 125 8.02 -5.10 18.82
CA PRO A 125 7.25 -5.93 17.91
C PRO A 125 7.97 -6.09 16.57
N TYR A 126 7.84 -7.28 15.98
CA TYR A 126 8.37 -7.60 14.67
C TYR A 126 7.39 -8.49 13.87
N GLN A 127 7.58 -8.51 12.55
CA GLN A 127 6.86 -9.34 11.61
C GLN A 127 7.57 -10.69 11.49
N ARG A 128 6.83 -11.78 11.68
CA ARG A 128 7.29 -13.15 11.37
C ARG A 128 6.43 -13.71 10.24
N ILE A 129 7.06 -13.96 9.10
CA ILE A 129 6.42 -14.55 7.92
C ILE A 129 6.57 -16.07 8.03
N LEU A 130 5.44 -16.79 8.01
CA LEU A 130 5.38 -18.26 8.12
C LEU A 130 5.61 -18.97 6.78
#